data_AF-A0AAU6Y0N3-F1
#
_entry.id   AF-A0AAU6Y0N3-F1
#
_cell.length_a   1.000
_cell.length_b   1.000
_cell.length_c   1.000
_cell.angle_alpha   90.00
_cell.angle_beta   90.00
_cell.angle_gamma   90.00
#
_symmetry.space_group_name_H-M   'P 1'
#
loop_
_entity.id
_entity.type
_entity.pdbx_description
1 polymer ?
#
loop_
_entity_poly.entity_id
_entity_poly.type
_entity_poly.pdbx_seq_one_letter_code
_entity_poly.pdbx_strand_id
1 'polypeptide(L)'
;MKTLPDNELNTELQELYLTGKQWLSDVEFLSIEQCFLHSLLNQPNFFSIPNAASRFADDLVRTEGEERQLYLHILGFMNQLELLICQATINLEMQLIEDFSLLQTEVADALGHLKALKYRMIEQKNIN
;
A
#
# COMPACT_ATOMS: atom_id res chain seq x y z
N MET A 1 -14.43 22.22 25.73
CA MET A 1 -13.38 21.47 25.00
C MET A 1 -12.48 20.83 26.04
N LYS A 2 -12.44 19.50 26.12
CA LYS A 2 -11.45 18.79 26.94
C LYS A 2 -10.13 18.85 26.16
N THR A 3 -9.13 19.53 26.70
CA THR A 3 -7.75 19.44 26.24
C THR A 3 -7.26 18.02 26.52
N LEU A 4 -6.96 17.26 25.48
CA LEU A 4 -6.17 16.02 25.62
C LEU A 4 -4.88 16.37 26.38
N PRO A 5 -4.42 15.55 27.32
CA PRO A 5 -3.08 15.72 27.89
C PRO A 5 -2.08 15.69 26.73
N ASP A 6 -1.17 16.67 26.63
CA ASP A 6 -0.15 16.75 25.56
C ASP A 6 0.61 15.44 25.33
N ASN A 7 0.68 14.59 26.35
CA ASN A 7 1.33 13.29 26.31
C ASN A 7 0.54 12.23 25.52
N GLU A 8 -0.79 12.22 25.62
CA GLU A 8 -1.66 11.27 24.88
C GLU A 8 -1.63 11.59 23.38
N LEU A 9 -1.77 12.87 23.03
CA LEU A 9 -1.74 13.29 21.63
C LEU A 9 -0.39 12.99 20.96
N ASN A 10 0.72 13.24 21.67
CA ASN A 10 2.04 12.92 21.16
C ASN A 10 2.22 11.41 20.96
N THR A 11 1.69 10.57 21.86
CA THR A 11 1.70 9.12 21.68
C THR A 11 0.89 8.71 20.44
N GLU A 12 -0.32 9.22 20.27
CA GLU A 12 -1.16 8.93 19.11
C GLU A 12 -0.45 9.32 17.79
N LEU A 13 0.15 10.51 17.71
CA LEU A 13 0.89 10.94 16.53
C LEU A 13 2.09 10.04 16.22
N GLN A 14 2.80 9.55 17.25
CA GLN A 14 3.90 8.60 17.07
C GLN A 14 3.39 7.24 16.56
N GLU A 15 2.25 6.76 17.05
CA GLU A 15 1.61 5.53 16.56
C GLU A 15 1.16 5.66 15.09
N LEU A 16 0.57 6.80 14.72
CA LEU A 16 0.23 7.11 13.33
C LEU A 16 1.47 7.12 12.43
N TYR A 17 2.56 7.74 12.89
CA TYR A 17 3.81 7.78 12.13
C TYR A 17 4.43 6.38 11.96
N LEU A 18 4.39 5.53 13.00
CA LEU A 18 4.82 4.13 12.89
C LEU A 18 3.93 3.35 11.91
N THR A 19 2.63 3.61 11.91
CA THR A 19 1.69 3.00 10.97
C THR A 19 2.02 3.39 9.52
N GLY A 20 2.28 4.68 9.27
CA GLY A 20 2.69 5.11 7.93
C GLY A 20 4.05 4.54 7.49
N LYS A 21 5.00 4.31 8.41
CA LYS A 21 6.23 3.54 8.10
C LYS A 21 5.93 2.10 7.71
N GLN A 22 5.00 1.45 8.40
CA GLN A 22 4.57 0.11 8.03
C GLN A 22 3.95 0.11 6.63
N TRP A 23 3.10 1.08 6.30
CA TRP A 23 2.52 1.20 4.97
C TRP A 23 3.56 1.40 3.86
N LEU A 24 4.60 2.22 4.10
CA LEU A 24 5.71 2.33 3.13
C LEU A 24 6.39 0.98 2.90
N SER A 25 6.66 0.24 3.98
CA SER A 25 7.23 -1.11 3.87
C SER A 25 6.29 -2.09 3.16
N ASP A 26 4.98 -1.98 3.37
CA ASP A 26 3.98 -2.81 2.70
C ASP A 26 3.96 -2.52 1.19
N VAL A 27 4.01 -1.25 0.79
CA VAL A 27 4.08 -0.87 -0.63
C VAL A 27 5.40 -1.27 -1.28
N GLU A 28 6.53 -1.17 -0.57
CA GLU A 28 7.81 -1.70 -1.06
C GLU A 28 7.76 -3.22 -1.25
N PHE A 29 7.10 -3.94 -0.33
CA PHE A 29 6.86 -5.37 -0.47
C PHE A 29 6.01 -5.68 -1.71
N LEU A 30 4.97 -4.89 -2.01
CA LEU A 30 4.16 -5.08 -3.22
C LEU A 30 5.02 -5.05 -4.48
N SER A 31 5.92 -4.06 -4.62
CA SER A 31 6.84 -3.96 -5.76
C SER A 31 7.77 -5.18 -5.90
N ILE A 32 8.27 -5.72 -4.78
CA ILE A 32 9.09 -6.94 -4.79
C ILE A 32 8.26 -8.14 -5.25
N GLU A 33 7.05 -8.28 -4.72
CA GLU A 33 6.15 -9.39 -5.04
C GLU A 33 5.69 -9.31 -6.50
N GLN A 34 5.42 -8.11 -7.03
CA GLN A 34 5.14 -7.92 -8.46
C GLN A 34 6.32 -8.31 -9.35
N CYS A 35 7.57 -7.95 -8.98
CA CYS A 35 8.76 -8.43 -9.70
C CYS A 35 8.82 -9.96 -9.73
N PHE A 36 8.46 -10.61 -8.62
CA PHE A 36 8.36 -12.06 -8.56
C PHE A 36 7.25 -12.61 -9.48
N LEU A 37 6.06 -12.01 -9.48
CA LEU A 37 4.96 -12.41 -10.36
C LEU A 37 5.33 -12.22 -11.84
N HIS A 38 5.97 -11.11 -12.22
CA HIS A 38 6.52 -10.91 -13.56
C HIS A 38 7.51 -12.01 -13.96
N SER A 39 8.38 -12.41 -13.04
CA SER A 39 9.32 -13.50 -13.26
C SER A 39 8.61 -14.82 -13.50
N LEU A 40 7.48 -15.08 -12.82
CA LEU A 40 6.63 -16.25 -13.07
C LEU A 40 5.95 -16.21 -14.44
N LEU A 41 5.46 -15.05 -14.89
CA LEU A 41 4.86 -14.91 -16.22
C LEU A 41 5.83 -15.28 -17.35
N ASN A 42 7.12 -15.03 -17.13
CA ASN A 42 8.18 -15.33 -18.10
C ASN A 42 8.66 -16.79 -18.06
N GLN A 43 8.18 -17.61 -17.12
CA GLN A 43 8.56 -19.02 -17.08
C GLN A 43 7.85 -19.83 -18.17
N PRO A 44 8.59 -20.62 -18.97
CA PRO A 44 7.99 -21.48 -19.98
C PRO A 44 6.97 -22.46 -19.35
N ASN A 45 5.81 -22.60 -19.97
CA ASN A 45 4.72 -23.49 -19.54
C ASN A 45 4.16 -23.20 -18.13
N PHE A 46 4.39 -22.01 -17.56
CA PHE A 46 3.79 -21.66 -16.27
C PHE A 46 2.26 -21.65 -16.31
N PHE A 47 1.68 -21.17 -17.42
CA PHE A 47 0.26 -21.28 -17.69
C PHE A 47 -0.03 -22.34 -18.73
N SER A 48 -1.10 -23.11 -18.50
CA SER A 48 -1.62 -24.08 -19.46
C SER A 48 -2.64 -23.47 -20.43
N ILE A 49 -3.13 -22.26 -20.13
CA ILE A 49 -4.15 -21.55 -20.90
C ILE A 49 -3.48 -20.54 -21.85
N PRO A 50 -3.80 -20.57 -23.16
CA PRO A 50 -3.33 -19.56 -24.12
C PRO A 50 -3.72 -18.13 -23.69
N ASN A 51 -2.81 -17.17 -23.88
CA ASN A 51 -3.01 -15.74 -23.57
C ASN A 51 -3.19 -15.37 -22.08
N ALA A 52 -3.17 -16.33 -21.13
CA ALA A 52 -3.24 -16.04 -19.70
C ALA A 52 -2.09 -15.11 -19.25
N ALA A 53 -0.87 -15.39 -19.71
CA ALA A 53 0.31 -14.59 -19.38
C ALA A 53 0.16 -13.11 -19.77
N SER A 54 -0.38 -12.82 -20.96
CA SER A 54 -0.58 -11.44 -21.42
C SER A 54 -1.59 -10.70 -20.55
N ARG A 55 -2.71 -11.35 -20.20
CA ARG A 55 -3.75 -10.72 -19.35
C ARG A 55 -3.22 -10.40 -17.96
N PHE A 56 -2.44 -11.29 -17.38
CA PHE A 56 -1.83 -11.05 -16.08
C PHE A 56 -0.71 -10.01 -16.14
N ALA A 57 0.02 -9.92 -17.26
CA ALA A 57 1.00 -8.85 -17.46
C ALA A 57 0.33 -7.47 -17.47
N ASP A 58 -0.80 -7.32 -18.18
CA ASP A 58 -1.56 -6.06 -18.20
C ASP A 58 -2.11 -5.70 -16.80
N ASP A 59 -2.61 -6.69 -16.06
CA ASP A 59 -3.08 -6.49 -14.68
C ASP A 59 -1.92 -6.04 -13.75
N LEU A 60 -0.71 -6.61 -13.88
CA LEU A 60 0.46 -6.22 -13.08
C LEU A 60 0.92 -4.79 -13.40
N VAL A 61 1.01 -4.42 -14.69
CA VAL A 61 1.41 -3.07 -15.09
C VAL A 61 0.44 -2.02 -14.55
N ARG A 62 -0.87 -2.34 -14.51
CA ARG A 62 -1.86 -1.43 -13.89
C ARG A 62 -1.59 -1.27 -12.40
N THR A 63 -1.37 -2.35 -11.67
CA THR A 63 -1.15 -2.29 -10.21
C THR A 63 0.17 -1.60 -9.87
N GLU A 64 1.23 -1.74 -10.67
CA GLU A 64 2.48 -0.97 -10.54
C GLU A 64 2.25 0.55 -10.54
N GLY A 65 1.39 1.02 -11.45
CA GLY A 65 1.05 2.44 -11.56
C GLY A 65 0.31 2.97 -10.34
N GLU A 66 -0.66 2.19 -9.84
CA GLU A 66 -1.45 2.49 -8.63
C GLU A 66 -0.57 2.51 -7.38
N GLU A 67 0.32 1.53 -7.22
CA GLU A 67 1.25 1.43 -6.09
C GLU A 67 2.22 2.60 -6.01
N ARG A 68 2.72 3.08 -7.15
CA ARG A 68 3.60 4.26 -7.18
C ARG A 68 2.87 5.51 -6.69
N GLN A 69 1.60 5.69 -7.04
CA GLN A 69 0.81 6.82 -6.54
C GLN A 69 0.56 6.70 -5.05
N LEU A 70 0.21 5.50 -4.58
CA LEU A 70 0.02 5.20 -3.17
C LEU A 70 1.30 5.49 -2.35
N TYR A 71 2.47 5.07 -2.83
CA TYR A 71 3.75 5.39 -2.18
C TYR A 71 3.94 6.90 -1.98
N LEU A 72 3.69 7.69 -3.03
CA LEU A 72 3.81 9.15 -2.95
C LEU A 72 2.79 9.76 -2.00
N HIS A 73 1.57 9.22 -1.97
CA HIS A 73 0.52 9.66 -1.06
C HIS A 73 0.89 9.40 0.41
N ILE A 74 1.36 8.19 0.74
CA ILE A 74 1.85 7.84 2.07
C ILE A 74 3.03 8.73 2.47
N LEU A 75 3.99 8.94 1.56
CA LEU A 75 5.14 9.79 1.85
C LEU A 75 4.72 11.25 2.13
N GLY A 76 3.76 11.77 1.38
CA GLY A 76 3.17 13.08 1.62
C GLY A 76 2.56 13.19 3.01
N PHE A 77 1.72 12.22 3.39
CA PHE A 77 1.11 12.12 4.71
C PHE A 77 2.15 12.02 5.84
N MET A 78 3.20 11.22 5.65
CA MET A 78 4.28 11.05 6.62
C MET A 78 5.06 12.36 6.86
N ASN A 79 5.32 13.12 5.81
CA ASN A 79 5.97 14.43 5.93
C ASN A 79 5.09 15.42 6.71
N GLN A 80 3.77 15.37 6.53
CA GLN A 80 2.85 16.20 7.32
C GLN A 80 2.85 15.78 8.80
N LEU A 81 2.80 14.48 9.10
CA LEU A 81 2.89 13.97 10.47
C LEU A 81 4.20 14.35 11.16
N GLU A 82 5.33 14.28 10.46
CA GLU A 82 6.62 14.65 11.04
C GLU A 82 6.67 16.13 11.45
N LEU A 83 6.06 17.02 10.66
CA LEU A 83 5.91 18.43 11.01
C LEU A 83 5.04 18.62 12.26
N LEU A 84 3.93 17.87 12.38
CA LEU A 84 3.04 17.91 13.55
C LEU A 84 3.73 17.41 14.82
N ILE A 85 4.54 16.37 14.73
CA ILE A 85 5.30 15.82 15.86
C ILE A 85 6.39 16.80 16.31
N CYS A 86 7.07 17.47 15.35
CA CYS A 86 8.20 18.35 15.65
C CYS A 86 7.78 19.77 16.08
N GLN A 87 6.60 20.25 15.69
CA GLN A 87 6.15 21.61 15.96
C GLN A 87 4.99 21.61 16.97
N ALA A 88 5.27 22.06 18.20
CA ALA A 88 4.34 22.06 19.35
C ALA A 88 3.08 22.95 19.19
N THR A 89 2.89 23.62 18.05
CA THR A 89 1.78 24.54 17.80
C THR A 89 1.27 24.38 16.38
N ILE A 90 0.61 23.25 16.09
CA ILE A 90 -0.17 23.12 14.86
C ILE A 90 -1.56 22.65 15.26
N ASN A 91 -2.58 23.35 14.76
CA ASN A 91 -3.95 22.89 14.86
C ASN A 91 -4.07 21.60 14.03
N LEU A 92 -4.42 20.50 14.68
CA LEU A 92 -4.78 19.26 13.98
C LEU A 92 -6.02 19.52 13.11
N GLU A 93 -5.82 19.49 11.81
CA GLU A 93 -6.88 19.66 10.83
C GLU A 93 -7.62 18.34 10.63
N MET A 94 -8.94 18.40 10.43
CA MET A 94 -9.78 17.23 10.12
C MET A 94 -9.26 16.45 8.91
N GLN A 95 -8.59 17.14 7.99
CA GLN A 95 -7.92 16.58 6.82
C GLN A 95 -6.97 15.43 7.17
N LEU A 96 -6.23 15.50 8.28
CA LEU A 96 -5.29 14.43 8.66
C LEU A 96 -6.00 13.10 8.94
N ILE A 97 -7.18 13.16 9.56
CA ILE A 97 -7.99 11.98 9.88
C ILE A 97 -8.59 11.40 8.59
N GLU A 98 -9.02 12.27 7.69
CA GLU A 98 -9.54 11.87 6.37
C GLU A 98 -8.45 11.21 5.52
N ASP A 99 -7.27 11.82 5.45
CA ASP A 99 -6.11 11.30 4.72
C ASP A 99 -5.67 9.95 5.30
N PHE A 100 -5.62 9.82 6.63
CA PHE A 100 -5.31 8.55 7.28
C PHE A 100 -6.33 7.45 6.93
N SER A 101 -7.63 7.76 7.00
CA SER A 101 -8.69 6.79 6.72
C SER A 101 -8.70 6.36 5.25
N LEU A 102 -8.42 7.30 4.36
CA LEU A 102 -8.28 7.04 2.93
C LEU A 102 -7.07 6.12 2.68
N LEU A 103 -5.89 6.49 3.18
CA LEU A 103 -4.67 5.71 3.04
C LEU A 103 -4.79 4.30 3.62
N GLN A 104 -5.44 4.16 4.77
CA GLN A 104 -5.70 2.85 5.37
C GLN A 104 -6.50 1.95 4.41
N THR A 105 -7.49 2.52 3.73
CA THR A 105 -8.30 1.79 2.75
C THR A 105 -7.49 1.47 1.49
N GLU A 106 -6.77 2.45 0.95
CA GLU A 106 -5.95 2.28 -0.27
C GLU A 106 -4.86 1.22 -0.09
N VAL A 107 -4.17 1.20 1.05
CA VAL A 107 -3.15 0.19 1.36
C VAL A 107 -3.77 -1.20 1.49
N ALA A 108 -4.90 -1.33 2.19
CA ALA A 108 -5.60 -2.59 2.34
C ALA A 108 -6.08 -3.14 0.99
N ASP A 109 -6.61 -2.27 0.13
CA ASP A 109 -7.09 -2.62 -1.21
C ASP A 109 -5.92 -3.05 -2.11
N ALA A 110 -4.79 -2.33 -2.09
CA ALA A 110 -3.60 -2.70 -2.87
C ALA A 110 -3.06 -4.09 -2.49
N LEU A 111 -2.92 -4.36 -1.19
CA LEU A 111 -2.54 -5.68 -0.67
C LEU A 111 -3.56 -6.76 -1.05
N GLY A 112 -4.85 -6.44 -0.96
CA GLY A 112 -5.95 -7.31 -1.36
C GLY A 112 -5.91 -7.67 -2.84
N HIS A 113 -5.69 -6.68 -3.71
CA HIS A 113 -5.61 -6.85 -5.16
C HIS A 113 -4.42 -7.74 -5.55
N LEU A 114 -3.23 -7.49 -5.01
CA LEU A 114 -2.06 -8.31 -5.34
C LEU A 114 -2.24 -9.75 -4.87
N LYS A 115 -2.80 -9.94 -3.67
CA LYS A 115 -3.15 -11.26 -3.13
C LYS A 115 -4.14 -11.98 -4.03
N ALA A 116 -5.21 -11.32 -4.47
CA ALA A 116 -6.20 -11.89 -5.37
C ALA A 116 -5.59 -12.24 -6.74
N LEU A 117 -4.74 -11.37 -7.28
CA LEU A 117 -4.01 -11.60 -8.53
C LEU A 117 -3.13 -12.86 -8.43
N LYS A 118 -2.34 -12.98 -7.37
CA LYS A 118 -1.52 -14.16 -7.09
C LYS A 118 -2.33 -15.45 -7.02
N TYR A 119 -3.47 -15.44 -6.32
CA TYR A 119 -4.34 -16.62 -6.26
C TYR A 119 -4.89 -17.01 -7.64
N ARG A 120 -5.37 -16.03 -8.43
CA ARG A 120 -5.84 -16.28 -9.79
C ARG A 120 -4.73 -16.87 -10.67
N MET A 121 -3.49 -16.41 -10.53
CA MET A 121 -2.34 -16.98 -11.26
C MET A 121 -2.07 -18.44 -10.87
N ILE A 122 -2.13 -18.77 -9.59
CA ILE A 122 -1.92 -20.14 -9.08
C ILE A 122 -3.07 -21.07 -9.51
N GLU A 123 -4.32 -20.60 -9.45
CA GLU A 123 -5.48 -21.38 -9.91
C GLU A 123 -5.36 -21.74 -11.39
N GLN A 124 -4.98 -20.78 -12.24
CA GLN A 124 -4.79 -21.03 -13.67
C GLN A 124 -3.59 -21.94 -13.99
N LYS A 125 -2.64 -22.08 -13.06
CA LYS A 125 -1.58 -23.09 -13.13
C LYS A 125 -2.10 -24.50 -12.79
N ASN A 126 -2.99 -24.61 -11.80
CA ASN A 126 -3.46 -25.88 -11.25
C ASN A 126 -4.63 -26.51 -12.03
N ILE A 127 -5.13 -25.86 -13.08
CA ILE A 127 -6.05 -26.50 -14.05
C ILE A 127 -5.20 -27.37 -14.99
N ASN A 128 -4.83 -28.55 -14.48
CA ASN A 128 -4.36 -29.73 -15.23
C ASN A 128 -4.83 -30.98 -14.49
#